data_AF-A0A4Z0GID7-F1
#
_entry.id   AF-A0A4Z0GID7-F1
#
_cell.length_a   1.000
_cell.length_b   1.000
_cell.length_c   1.000
_cell.angle_alpha   90.00
_cell.angle_beta   90.00
_cell.angle_gamma   90.00
#
_symmetry.space_group_name_H-M   'P 1'
#
loop_
_entity.id
_entity.type
_entity.pdbx_description
1 polymer ?
#
loop_
_entity_poly.entity_id
_entity_poly.type
_entity_poly.pdbx_seq_one_letter_code
_entity_poly.pdbx_strand_id
1 'polypeptide(L)' 'MDYKKFFGDVADWVLEVNNKASSLGLDSDPFWKWIMQSSAEISERYENNKLVVNQMVMLVDWVQDIYRASKEAAG' A
#
# COMPACT_ATOMS: atom_id res chain seq x y z
N MET A 1 -1.70 17.93 11.37
CA MET A 1 -0.98 16.85 10.69
C MET A 1 0.49 17.23 10.54
N ASP A 2 1.40 16.33 10.91
CA ASP A 2 2.83 16.46 10.61
C ASP A 2 3.11 15.85 9.24
N TYR A 3 3.32 16.69 8.23
CA TYR A 3 3.52 16.24 6.84
C TYR A 3 4.84 15.48 6.66
N LYS A 4 5.89 15.88 7.38
CA LYS A 4 7.21 15.22 7.26
C LYS A 4 7.12 13.81 7.82
N LYS A 5 6.43 13.65 8.96
CA LYS A 5 6.17 12.32 9.50
C LYS A 5 5.30 11.49 8.56
N PHE A 6 4.22 12.06 8.03
CA PHE A 6 3.33 11.35 7.10
C PHE A 6 4.07 10.80 5.88
N PHE A 7 4.85 11.64 5.18
CA PHE A 7 5.59 11.17 4.00
C PHE A 7 6.72 10.19 4.36
N GLY A 8 7.24 10.23 5.60
CA GLY A 8 8.10 9.18 6.13
C GLY A 8 7.36 7.84 6.27
N ASP A 9 6.19 7.85 6.92
CA ASP A 9 5.34 6.65 7.08
C ASP A 9 4.93 6.07 5.69
N VAL A 10 4.70 6.92 4.68
CA VAL A 10 4.44 6.48 3.29
C VAL A 10 5.65 5.78 2.67
N ALA A 11 6.85 6.35 2.83
CA ALA A 11 8.08 5.75 2.31
C ALA A 11 8.32 4.37 2.95
N ASP A 12 8.15 4.28 4.27
CA ASP A 12 8.28 3.01 5.01
C ASP A 12 7.24 1.99 4.54
N TRP A 13 6.00 2.41 4.31
CA TRP A 13 4.93 1.53 3.81
C TRP A 13 5.26 0.95 2.43
N VAL A 14 5.76 1.76 1.50
CA VAL A 14 6.16 1.30 0.16
C VAL A 14 7.30 0.27 0.23
N LEU A 15 8.28 0.46 1.13
CA LEU A 15 9.33 -0.53 1.35
C LEU A 15 8.76 -1.84 1.90
N GLU A 16 7.80 -1.76 2.81
CA GLU A 16 7.17 -2.95 3.40
C GLU A 16 6.27 -3.70 2.41
N VAL A 17 5.62 -3.01 1.45
CA VAL A 17 4.92 -3.65 0.32
C VAL A 17 5.86 -4.60 -0.43
N ASN A 18 7.09 -4.17 -0.73
CA ASN A 18 8.06 -5.02 -1.44
C ASN A 18 8.47 -6.24 -0.60
N ASN A 19 8.67 -6.06 0.71
CA ASN A 19 8.98 -7.16 1.63
C ASN A 19 7.83 -8.16 1.71
N LYS A 20 6.59 -7.67 1.79
CA LYS A 20 5.37 -8.49 1.87
C LYS A 20 5.08 -9.21 0.55
N ALA A 21 5.25 -8.56 -0.60
CA ALA A 21 5.12 -9.19 -1.90
C ALA A 21 6.12 -10.34 -2.06
N SER A 22 7.37 -10.15 -1.62
CA SER A 22 8.42 -11.17 -1.70
C SER A 22 8.20 -12.35 -0.75
N SER A 23 7.63 -12.11 0.43
CA SER A 23 7.45 -13.15 1.47
C SER A 23 6.13 -13.90 1.39
N LEU A 24 5.05 -13.24 0.99
CA LEU A 24 3.71 -13.83 0.92
C LEU A 24 3.31 -14.23 -0.50
N GLY A 25 3.90 -13.61 -1.52
CA GLY A 25 3.46 -13.71 -2.90
C GLY A 25 2.39 -12.66 -3.24
N LEU A 26 2.56 -12.03 -4.40
CA LEU A 26 1.73 -10.90 -4.86
C LEU A 26 0.27 -11.32 -5.17
N ASP A 27 0.05 -12.60 -5.46
CA ASP A 27 -1.27 -13.18 -5.75
C ASP A 27 -1.97 -13.78 -4.52
N SER A 28 -1.36 -13.67 -3.34
CA SER A 28 -1.86 -14.30 -2.13
C SER A 28 -2.89 -13.44 -1.38
N ASP A 29 -3.94 -14.07 -0.85
CA ASP A 29 -4.93 -13.39 0.00
C ASP A 29 -4.29 -12.70 1.23
N PRO A 30 -3.30 -13.30 1.93
CA PRO A 30 -2.64 -12.64 3.05
C PRO A 30 -1.95 -11.33 2.68
N PHE A 31 -1.35 -11.26 1.48
CA PHE A 31 -0.74 -10.02 0.98
C PHE A 31 -1.80 -8.93 0.79
N TRP A 32 -2.88 -9.23 0.07
CA TRP A 32 -3.94 -8.25 -0.19
C TRP A 32 -4.69 -7.81 1.06
N LYS A 33 -4.91 -8.73 2.00
CA LYS A 33 -5.44 -8.38 3.32
C LYS A 33 -4.54 -7.39 4.04
N TRP A 34 -3.22 -7.61 4.02
CA TRP A 34 -2.26 -6.69 4.64
C TRP A 34 -2.26 -5.31 3.94
N ILE A 35 -2.31 -5.26 2.61
CA ILE A 35 -2.41 -4.00 1.84
C ILE A 35 -3.63 -3.17 2.29
N MET A 36 -4.80 -3.81 2.35
CA MET A 36 -6.04 -3.11 2.74
C MET A 36 -6.03 -2.67 4.20
N GLN A 37 -5.53 -3.50 5.12
CA GLN A 37 -5.49 -3.17 6.54
C GLN A 37 -4.49 -2.05 6.82
N SER A 38 -3.25 -2.17 6.33
CA SER A 38 -2.20 -1.19 6.60
C SER A 38 -2.46 0.18 5.97
N SER A 39 -3.10 0.24 4.79
CA SER A 39 -3.49 1.50 4.17
C SER A 39 -4.63 2.21 4.94
N ALA A 40 -5.59 1.46 5.47
CA ALA A 40 -6.61 1.98 6.37
C ALA A 40 -6.01 2.49 7.69
N GLU A 41 -5.12 1.72 8.31
CA GLU A 41 -4.44 2.10 9.56
C GLU A 41 -3.65 3.41 9.44
N ILE A 42 -2.95 3.63 8.31
CA ILE A 42 -2.28 4.91 8.04
C ILE A 42 -3.32 6.02 7.91
N SER A 43 -4.40 5.80 7.17
CA SER A 43 -5.47 6.80 7.00
C SER A 43 -6.09 7.21 8.34
N GLU A 44 -6.42 6.24 9.19
CA GLU A 44 -7.00 6.45 10.52
C GLU A 44 -6.03 7.16 11.47
N ARG A 45 -4.74 6.80 11.44
CA ARG A 45 -3.69 7.45 12.25
C ARG A 45 -3.62 8.96 12.04
N TYR A 46 -3.91 9.41 10.82
CA TYR A 46 -3.95 10.83 10.46
C TYR A 46 -5.38 11.38 10.39
N GLU A 47 -6.29 10.80 11.19
CA GLU A 47 -7.68 11.25 11.36
C GLU A 47 -8.46 11.31 10.04
N ASN A 48 -8.19 10.38 9.13
CA ASN A 48 -8.77 10.34 7.78
C ASN A 48 -8.62 11.67 7.02
N ASN A 49 -7.50 12.36 7.22
CA ASN A 49 -7.18 13.55 6.47
C ASN A 49 -7.27 13.28 4.95
N LYS A 50 -7.94 14.17 4.22
CA LYS A 50 -8.20 13.98 2.78
C LYS A 50 -6.94 13.75 1.94
N LEU A 51 -5.83 14.41 2.27
CA LEU A 51 -4.57 14.19 1.57
C LEU A 51 -4.04 12.77 1.80
N VAL A 52 -4.10 12.30 3.05
CA VAL A 52 -3.64 10.97 3.44
C VAL A 52 -4.48 9.90 2.77
N VAL A 53 -5.81 10.00 2.84
CA VAL A 53 -6.72 9.05 2.19
C VAL A 53 -6.45 9.00 0.69
N ASN A 54 -6.36 10.15 0.01
CA ASN A 54 -6.08 10.19 -1.42
C ASN A 54 -4.71 9.57 -1.76
N GLN A 55 -3.69 9.84 -0.95
CA GLN A 55 -2.36 9.29 -1.14
C GLN A 55 -2.35 7.76 -0.96
N MET A 56 -3.03 7.24 0.07
CA MET A 56 -3.11 5.81 0.31
C MET A 56 -3.93 5.08 -0.76
N VAL A 57 -5.04 5.66 -1.23
CA VAL A 57 -5.81 5.11 -2.36
C VAL A 57 -4.94 5.01 -3.62
N MET A 58 -4.22 6.09 -3.98
CA MET A 58 -3.33 6.09 -5.14
C MET A 58 -2.23 5.01 -5.03
N LEU A 59 -1.70 4.78 -3.83
CA LEU A 59 -0.70 3.74 -3.61
C LEU A 59 -1.29 2.32 -3.68
N VAL A 60 -2.51 2.11 -3.21
CA VAL A 60 -3.21 0.81 -3.37
C VAL A 60 -3.47 0.53 -4.85
N ASP A 61 -3.90 1.53 -5.62
CA ASP A 61 -4.08 1.41 -7.08
C ASP A 61 -2.76 1.07 -7.77
N TRP A 62 -1.65 1.71 -7.38
CA TRP A 62 -0.31 1.36 -7.87
C TRP A 62 0.06 -0.10 -7.61
N VAL A 63 -0.26 -0.66 -6.44
CA VAL A 63 -0.02 -2.09 -6.14
C VAL A 63 -0.89 -2.99 -7.03
N GLN A 64 -2.14 -2.60 -7.31
CA GLN A 64 -3.01 -3.33 -8.24
C GLN A 64 -2.45 -3.34 -9.66
N ASP A 65 -1.88 -2.22 -10.13
CA ASP A 65 -1.27 -2.15 -11.45
C ASP A 65 -0.05 -3.05 -11.56
N ILE A 66 0.79 -3.13 -10.52
CA ILE A 66 1.91 -4.10 -10.47
C ILE A 66 1.38 -5.53 -10.58
N TYR A 67 0.32 -5.86 -9.84
CA TYR A 67 -0.29 -7.18 -9.91
C TYR A 67 -0.83 -7.51 -11.29
N ARG A 68 -1.57 -6.58 -11.92
CA ARG A 68 -2.08 -6.75 -13.29
C ARG A 68 -0.95 -7.00 -14.28
N ALA A 69 0.10 -6.19 -14.25
CA ALA A 69 1.28 -6.35 -15.10
C ALA A 69 1.96 -7.72 -14.88
N SER A 70 2.01 -8.21 -13.63
CA SER A 70 2.57 -9.53 -13.33
C SER A 70 1.74 -10.68 -13.92
N LYS A 71 0.41 -10.52 -13.99
CA LYS A 71 -0.49 -11.51 -14.59
C LYS A 71 -0.39 -11.51 -16.11
N GLU A 72 -0.25 -10.33 -16.72
CA GLU A 72 -0.06 -10.19 -18.17
C GLU A 72 1.27 -10.79 -18.63
N ALA A 73 2.35 -10.61 -17.86
CA ALA A 73 3.66 -11.18 -18.19
C ALA A 73 3.74 -12.72 -18.04
N ALA A 74 2.78 -13.33 -17.33
CA ALA A 74 2.74 -14.77 -17.06
C ALA A 74 1.86 -15.57 -18.04
N GLY A 75 1.10 -14.88 -18.92
CA GLY A 75 0.23 -15.47 -19.94
C GLY A 75 0.86 -15.45 -21.33
#